data_AF-R9LTC8-F1
#
_entry.id   AF-R9LTC8-F1
#
_cell.length_a   1.000
_cell.length_b   1.000
_cell.length_c   1.000
_cell.angle_alpha   90.00
_cell.angle_beta   90.00
_cell.angle_gamma   90.00
#
_symmetry.space_group_name_H-M   'P 1'
#
loop_
_entity.id
_entity.type
_entity.pdbx_description
1 polymer ?
#
loop_
_entity_poly.entity_id
_entity_poly.type
_entity_poly.pdbx_seq_one_letter_code
_entity_poly.pdbx_strand_id
1 'polypeptide(L)'
;MSRKELYQRSKGCVIYGIFSFVVWVIMILALAAIMAREYPSQIQIVLVFLLLSICVATAVLFLVYWKYWLDLIQKATLVFNGQVVSDGPIIGSPIERGLNWRLIEKGDDTMQQFLICLPIMEAQYHKTALIQDICYGSVSFLYLKRSKYIVEIKSLSVPEQNKMSKHAQKKAHIKKPY
;
A
#
# COMPACT_ATOMS: atom_id res chain seq x y z
N MET A 1 -4.23 17.46 6.28
CA MET A 1 -3.49 16.24 6.67
C MET A 1 -2.00 16.55 6.77
N SER A 2 -1.37 16.26 7.90
CA SER A 2 0.07 16.49 8.10
C SER A 2 0.93 15.44 7.37
N ARG A 3 2.23 15.72 7.15
CA ARG A 3 3.15 14.71 6.56
C ARG A 3 3.25 13.46 7.44
N LYS A 4 3.24 13.66 8.75
CA LYS A 4 3.27 12.58 9.75
C LYS A 4 2.03 11.71 9.65
N GLU A 5 0.84 12.29 9.52
CA GLU A 5 -0.40 11.53 9.28
C GLU A 5 -0.33 10.76 7.96
N LEU A 6 0.12 11.39 6.87
CA LEU A 6 0.25 10.72 5.58
C LEU A 6 1.15 9.50 5.69
N TYR A 7 2.31 9.68 6.33
CA TYR A 7 3.23 8.58 6.59
C TYR A 7 2.60 7.49 7.46
N GLN A 8 1.95 7.84 8.57
CA GLN A 8 1.33 6.84 9.46
C GLN A 8 0.28 5.99 8.76
N ARG A 9 -0.49 6.58 7.85
CA ARG A 9 -1.55 5.88 7.09
C ARG A 9 -1.03 5.10 5.87
N SER A 10 0.21 5.34 5.45
CA SER A 10 0.81 4.69 4.25
C SER A 10 2.17 4.02 4.50
N LYS A 11 2.68 3.99 5.74
CA LYS A 11 3.97 3.38 6.11
C LYS A 11 4.08 1.91 5.74
N GLY A 12 2.96 1.21 5.58
CA GLY A 12 2.89 -0.17 5.10
C GLY A 12 3.49 -0.35 3.70
N CYS A 13 3.58 0.72 2.91
CA CYS A 13 4.26 0.75 1.62
C CYS A 13 5.77 0.49 1.74
N VAL A 14 6.43 1.15 2.71
CA VAL A 14 7.90 1.15 2.83
C VAL A 14 8.43 0.22 3.91
N ILE A 15 7.55 -0.33 4.76
CA ILE A 15 7.94 -1.12 5.93
C ILE A 15 8.80 -2.32 5.55
N TYR A 16 8.50 -2.98 4.43
CA TYR A 16 9.26 -4.13 3.97
C TYR A 16 10.65 -3.75 3.46
N GLY A 17 10.74 -2.69 2.64
CA GLY A 17 12.02 -2.18 2.16
C GLY A 17 12.91 -1.73 3.31
N ILE A 18 12.34 -1.04 4.30
CA ILE A 18 13.06 -0.63 5.51
C ILE A 18 13.49 -1.84 6.34
N PHE A 19 12.60 -2.82 6.56
CA PHE A 19 12.95 -4.04 7.30
C PHE A 19 14.08 -4.82 6.63
N SER A 20 14.00 -5.01 5.31
CA SER A 20 15.02 -5.69 4.52
C SER A 20 16.36 -4.95 4.58
N PHE A 21 16.34 -3.62 4.51
CA PHE A 21 17.52 -2.78 4.68
C PHE A 21 18.15 -2.95 6.07
N VAL A 22 17.35 -2.94 7.13
CA VAL A 22 17.84 -3.14 8.51
C VAL A 22 18.48 -4.52 8.69
N VAL A 23 17.83 -5.58 8.21
CA VAL A 23 18.38 -6.95 8.26
C VAL A 23 19.72 -7.01 7.52
N TRP A 24 19.78 -6.43 6.33
CA TRP A 24 20.99 -6.40 5.53
C TRP A 24 22.13 -5.62 6.20
N VAL A 25 21.84 -4.48 6.84
CA VAL A 25 22.82 -3.71 7.62
C VAL A 25 23.38 -4.54 8.78
N ILE A 26 22.52 -5.25 9.53
CA ILE A 26 22.95 -6.11 10.63
C ILE A 26 23.90 -7.21 10.13
N MET A 27 23.56 -7.86 9.02
CA MET A 27 24.39 -8.92 8.42
C MET A 27 25.77 -8.39 8.01
N ILE A 28 25.82 -7.20 7.38
CA ILE A 28 27.08 -6.58 6.97
C ILE A 28 27.95 -6.15 8.16
N LEU A 29 27.33 -5.64 9.23
CA LEU A 29 28.05 -5.28 10.44
C LEU A 29 28.64 -6.51 11.14
N ALA A 30 27.91 -7.63 11.18
CA ALA A 30 28.41 -8.88 11.71
C ALA A 30 29.61 -9.40 10.91
N LEU A 31 29.54 -9.38 9.57
CA LEU A 31 30.65 -9.75 8.70
C LEU A 31 31.86 -8.82 8.90
N ALA A 32 31.63 -7.51 9.01
CA ALA A 32 32.71 -6.55 9.27
C ALA A 32 33.39 -6.80 10.62
N ALA A 33 32.65 -7.17 11.67
CA ALA A 33 33.21 -7.51 12.96
C ALA A 33 34.07 -8.79 12.92
N ILE A 34 33.64 -9.80 12.17
CA ILE A 34 34.43 -11.04 11.94
C ILE A 34 35.74 -10.69 11.22
N MET A 35 35.65 -9.94 10.12
CA MET A 35 36.83 -9.53 9.34
C MET A 35 37.80 -8.66 10.15
N ALA A 36 37.28 -7.74 10.97
CA ALA A 36 38.10 -6.90 11.85
C ALA A 36 38.87 -7.72 12.89
N ARG A 37 38.31 -8.85 13.35
CA ARG A 37 38.96 -9.76 14.29
C ARG A 37 40.06 -10.59 13.61
N GLU A 38 39.80 -11.11 12.42
CA GLU A 38 40.75 -11.97 11.70
C GLU A 38 41.88 -11.17 11.03
N TYR A 39 41.58 -9.97 10.52
CA TYR A 39 42.49 -9.14 9.73
C TYR A 39 42.52 -7.68 10.20
N PRO A 40 43.10 -7.40 11.39
CA PRO A 40 43.08 -6.06 11.97
C PRO A 40 43.81 -5.01 11.11
N SER A 41 44.81 -5.41 10.31
CA SER A 41 45.53 -4.52 9.39
C SER A 41 44.68 -4.03 8.22
N GLN A 42 43.56 -4.69 7.91
CA GLN A 42 42.68 -4.35 6.78
C GLN A 42 41.43 -3.56 7.19
N ILE A 43 41.32 -3.17 8.46
CA ILE A 43 40.08 -2.59 9.01
C ILE A 43 39.63 -1.30 8.30
N GLN A 44 40.57 -0.48 7.83
CA GLN A 44 40.26 0.73 7.08
C GLN A 44 39.56 0.42 5.75
N ILE A 45 40.02 -0.62 5.05
CA ILE A 45 39.42 -1.07 3.78
C ILE A 45 38.01 -1.59 4.04
N VAL A 46 37.82 -2.41 5.08
CA VAL A 46 36.51 -2.93 5.49
C VAL A 46 35.54 -1.79 5.81
N LEU A 47 35.99 -0.75 6.51
CA LEU A 47 35.16 0.40 6.86
C LEU A 47 34.70 1.18 5.61
N VAL A 48 35.60 1.39 4.64
CA VAL A 48 35.27 2.06 3.37
C VAL A 48 34.24 1.24 2.59
N PHE A 49 34.43 -0.08 2.46
CA PHE A 49 33.46 -0.95 1.81
C PHE A 49 32.09 -0.92 2.51
N LEU A 50 32.07 -0.94 3.84
CA LEU A 50 30.84 -0.88 4.62
C LEU A 50 30.08 0.42 4.37
N LEU A 51 30.78 1.55 4.36
CA LEU A 51 30.18 2.86 4.09
C LEU A 51 29.63 2.94 2.65
N LEU A 52 30.40 2.49 1.66
CA LEU A 52 29.94 2.43 0.27
C LEU A 52 28.71 1.54 0.12
N SER A 53 28.72 0.37 0.77
CA SER A 53 27.61 -0.58 0.75
C SER A 53 26.34 0.07 1.31
N ILE A 54 26.43 0.73 2.47
CA ILE A 54 25.30 1.47 3.07
C ILE A 54 24.80 2.58 2.14
N CYS A 55 25.70 3.36 1.54
CA CYS A 55 25.33 4.39 0.57
C CYS A 55 24.58 3.83 -0.65
N VAL A 56 25.02 2.70 -1.20
CA VAL A 56 24.35 2.05 -2.32
C VAL A 56 22.98 1.53 -1.90
N ALA A 57 22.88 0.83 -0.77
CA ALA A 57 21.61 0.28 -0.30
C ALA A 57 20.58 1.37 0.04
N THR A 58 21.02 2.47 0.65
CA THR A 58 20.15 3.64 0.90
C THR A 58 19.69 4.29 -0.39
N ALA A 59 20.57 4.46 -1.39
CA ALA A 59 20.20 4.98 -2.70
C ALA A 59 19.18 4.07 -3.40
N VAL A 60 19.37 2.75 -3.36
CA VAL A 60 18.43 1.77 -3.92
C VAL A 60 17.07 1.89 -3.25
N LEU A 61 17.02 1.90 -1.90
CA LEU A 61 15.77 2.06 -1.16
C LEU A 61 15.06 3.37 -1.52
N PHE A 62 15.82 4.47 -1.62
CA PHE A 62 15.26 5.75 -2.00
C PHE A 62 14.70 5.76 -3.43
N LEU A 63 15.40 5.14 -4.39
CA LEU A 63 14.96 5.03 -5.79
C LEU A 63 13.72 4.16 -5.95
N VAL A 64 13.69 2.99 -5.28
CA VAL A 64 12.55 2.06 -5.33
C VAL A 64 11.27 2.75 -4.85
N TYR A 65 11.35 3.53 -3.77
CA TYR A 65 10.21 4.23 -3.19
C TYR A 65 10.16 5.72 -3.56
N TRP A 66 10.88 6.17 -4.59
CA TRP A 66 11.02 7.59 -4.94
C TRP A 66 9.68 8.29 -5.15
N LYS A 67 8.74 7.64 -5.86
CA LYS A 67 7.38 8.18 -6.09
C LYS A 67 6.65 8.43 -4.78
N TYR A 68 6.77 7.50 -3.82
CA TYR A 68 6.17 7.61 -2.49
C TYR A 68 6.81 8.75 -1.69
N TRP A 69 8.15 8.85 -1.68
CA TRP A 69 8.86 9.93 -0.98
C TRP A 69 8.48 11.31 -1.53
N LEU A 70 8.41 11.45 -2.86
CA LEU A 70 7.98 12.70 -3.49
C LEU A 70 6.56 13.07 -3.11
N ASP A 71 5.63 12.11 -3.09
CA ASP A 71 4.25 12.35 -2.69
C ASP A 71 4.16 12.80 -1.22
N LEU A 72 4.99 12.23 -0.34
CA LEU A 72 5.06 12.61 1.08
C LEU A 72 5.64 14.03 1.28
N ILE A 73 6.73 14.35 0.60
CA ILE A 73 7.42 15.66 0.68
C ILE A 73 6.50 16.77 0.17
N GLN A 74 5.91 16.56 -1.01
CA GLN A 74 5.05 17.51 -1.70
C GLN A 74 3.60 17.50 -1.19
N LYS A 75 3.25 16.55 -0.31
CA LYS A 75 1.86 16.32 0.14
C LYS A 75 0.90 16.16 -1.06
N ALA A 76 1.35 15.48 -2.11
CA ALA A 76 0.61 15.35 -3.35
C ALA A 76 -0.48 14.29 -3.20
N THR A 77 -1.68 14.71 -2.80
CA THR A 77 -2.86 13.86 -2.68
C THR A 77 -3.94 14.24 -3.69
N LEU A 78 -4.74 13.25 -4.08
CA LEU A 78 -5.91 13.42 -4.94
C LEU A 78 -7.09 12.66 -4.34
N VAL A 79 -8.30 13.09 -4.70
CA VAL A 79 -9.55 12.43 -4.31
C VAL A 79 -10.05 11.63 -5.50
N PHE A 80 -10.41 10.38 -5.25
CA PHE A 80 -11.14 9.54 -6.17
C PHE A 80 -12.59 9.40 -5.70
N ASN A 81 -13.52 9.42 -6.64
CA ASN A 81 -14.94 9.15 -6.43
C ASN A 81 -15.43 8.23 -7.53
N GLY A 82 -15.88 7.03 -7.19
CA GLY A 82 -16.34 6.07 -8.18
C GLY A 82 -16.49 4.67 -7.61
N GLN A 83 -16.71 3.69 -8.49
CA GLN A 83 -16.73 2.28 -8.10
C GLN A 83 -15.36 1.67 -8.35
N VAL A 84 -14.95 0.76 -7.46
CA VAL A 84 -13.71 0.00 -7.62
C VAL A 84 -13.97 -1.48 -7.45
N VAL A 85 -13.13 -2.29 -8.07
CA VAL A 85 -13.12 -3.75 -7.92
C VAL A 85 -11.76 -4.17 -7.38
N SER A 86 -11.74 -5.18 -6.53
CA SER A 86 -10.51 -5.80 -6.05
C SER A 86 -9.85 -6.61 -7.16
N ASP A 87 -8.61 -6.27 -7.51
CA ASP A 87 -7.71 -7.07 -8.37
C ASP A 87 -6.98 -8.15 -7.55
N GLY A 88 -7.22 -8.17 -6.24
CA GLY A 88 -6.64 -9.13 -5.32
C GLY A 88 -5.46 -8.60 -4.50
N PRO A 89 -4.90 -9.46 -3.64
CA PRO A 89 -3.73 -9.11 -2.86
C PRO A 89 -2.53 -8.92 -3.78
N ILE A 90 -1.68 -7.95 -3.47
CA ILE A 90 -0.42 -7.78 -4.18
C ILE A 90 0.48 -8.94 -3.78
N ILE A 91 0.65 -9.89 -4.69
CA ILE A 91 1.59 -11.00 -4.52
C ILE A 91 2.99 -10.48 -4.83
N GLY A 92 3.57 -9.78 -3.86
CA GLY A 92 4.99 -9.50 -3.81
C GLY A 92 5.75 -10.61 -3.08
N SER A 93 6.87 -10.26 -2.43
CA SER A 93 7.64 -11.22 -1.63
C SER A 93 6.74 -12.00 -0.65
N PRO A 94 7.14 -13.19 -0.15
CA PRO A 94 6.33 -13.99 0.78
C PRO A 94 5.81 -13.21 2.00
N ILE A 95 6.46 -12.10 2.35
CA ILE A 95 6.13 -11.20 3.46
C ILE A 95 5.11 -10.12 3.05
N GLU A 96 5.05 -9.73 1.77
CA GLU A 96 4.05 -8.79 1.24
C GLU A 96 2.69 -9.45 0.95
N ARG A 97 2.64 -10.80 0.94
CA ARG A 97 1.39 -11.55 0.76
C ARG A 97 0.36 -11.16 1.81
N GLY A 98 -0.71 -10.51 1.37
CA GLY A 98 -1.87 -10.18 2.20
C GLY A 98 -1.73 -8.91 3.04
N LEU A 99 -0.65 -8.12 2.90
CA LEU A 99 -0.56 -6.82 3.58
C LEU A 99 -1.12 -5.69 2.71
N ASN A 100 -0.96 -5.79 1.39
CA ASN A 100 -1.41 -4.76 0.46
C ASN A 100 -2.38 -5.36 -0.55
N TRP A 101 -3.43 -4.61 -0.86
CA TRP A 101 -4.42 -4.96 -1.88
C TRP A 101 -4.36 -3.99 -3.05
N ARG A 102 -4.66 -4.49 -4.25
CA ARG A 102 -4.84 -3.66 -5.42
C ARG A 102 -6.33 -3.52 -5.73
N LEU A 103 -6.75 -2.28 -5.98
CA LEU A 103 -8.09 -1.90 -6.40
C LEU A 103 -8.02 -1.28 -7.79
N ILE A 104 -8.98 -1.57 -8.65
CA ILE A 104 -9.09 -1.04 -10.01
C ILE A 104 -10.39 -0.26 -10.13
N GLU A 105 -10.34 0.92 -10.73
CA GLU A 105 -11.52 1.69 -11.10
C GLU A 105 -12.42 0.91 -12.08
N LYS A 106 -13.72 0.91 -11.81
CA LYS A 106 -14.73 0.27 -12.65
C LYS A 106 -15.27 1.29 -13.66
N GLY A 107 -14.78 1.25 -14.90
CA GLY A 107 -15.17 2.13 -16.01
C GLY A 107 -14.34 1.88 -17.28
N ASP A 108 -14.85 2.27 -18.45
CA ASP A 108 -14.38 1.79 -19.77
C ASP A 108 -13.08 2.45 -20.31
N ASP A 109 -12.73 3.68 -19.91
CA ASP A 109 -11.68 4.43 -20.65
C ASP A 109 -10.33 4.58 -19.94
N THR A 110 -10.25 4.45 -18.61
CA THR A 110 -8.97 4.44 -17.90
C THR A 110 -9.05 3.56 -16.66
N MET A 111 -8.45 2.36 -16.71
CA MET A 111 -8.27 1.53 -15.53
C MET A 111 -7.24 2.14 -14.58
N GLN A 112 -7.68 3.05 -13.71
CA GLN A 112 -6.83 3.53 -12.63
C GLN A 112 -6.63 2.43 -11.60
N GLN A 113 -5.37 2.18 -11.24
CA GLN A 113 -5.00 1.25 -10.20
C GLN A 113 -4.67 2.00 -8.92
N PHE A 114 -5.20 1.51 -7.81
CA PHE A 114 -4.98 2.01 -6.46
C PHE A 114 -4.45 0.91 -5.56
N LEU A 115 -3.68 1.31 -4.56
CA LEU A 115 -3.03 0.41 -3.62
C LEU A 115 -3.53 0.72 -2.22
N ILE A 116 -3.91 -0.28 -1.45
CA ILE A 116 -4.35 -0.10 -0.06
C ILE A 116 -3.49 -0.95 0.88
N CYS A 117 -2.94 -0.31 1.91
CA CYS A 117 -2.30 -0.99 3.04
C CYS A 117 -3.40 -1.53 3.96
N LEU A 118 -3.86 -2.76 3.71
CA LEU A 118 -5.08 -3.27 4.32
C LEU A 118 -4.99 -3.31 5.86
N PRO A 119 -3.96 -3.89 6.51
CA PRO A 119 -3.88 -3.95 7.97
C PRO A 119 -3.88 -2.57 8.64
N ILE A 120 -3.26 -1.56 8.01
CA ILE A 120 -3.23 -0.19 8.55
C ILE A 120 -4.62 0.43 8.47
N MET A 121 -5.30 0.26 7.34
CA MET A 121 -6.65 0.79 7.14
C MET A 121 -7.67 0.07 8.01
N GLU A 122 -7.62 -1.25 8.10
CA GLU A 122 -8.50 -2.05 8.96
C GLU A 122 -8.33 -1.68 10.43
N ALA A 123 -7.09 -1.50 10.89
CA ALA A 123 -6.81 -1.05 12.24
C ALA A 123 -7.34 0.39 12.49
N GLN A 124 -7.22 1.28 11.50
CA GLN A 124 -7.69 2.66 11.62
C GLN A 124 -9.23 2.75 11.66
N TYR A 125 -9.93 1.92 10.89
CA TYR A 125 -11.39 1.94 10.79
C TYR A 125 -12.08 0.90 11.67
N HIS A 126 -11.33 0.10 12.44
CA HIS A 126 -11.83 -1.02 13.25
C HIS A 126 -12.74 -1.97 12.46
N LYS A 127 -12.35 -2.29 11.22
CA LYS A 127 -13.14 -3.11 10.29
C LYS A 127 -12.27 -4.19 9.65
N THR A 128 -12.71 -5.44 9.70
CA THR A 128 -12.01 -6.62 9.16
C THR A 128 -12.47 -7.06 7.77
N ALA A 129 -13.51 -6.42 7.20
CA ALA A 129 -14.04 -6.73 5.87
C ALA A 129 -13.93 -5.52 4.92
N LEU A 130 -12.88 -4.71 5.08
CA LEU A 130 -12.80 -3.39 4.46
C LEU A 130 -12.79 -3.45 2.92
N ILE A 131 -12.13 -4.45 2.33
CA ILE A 131 -12.13 -4.64 0.87
C ILE A 131 -13.53 -4.92 0.34
N GLN A 132 -14.32 -5.73 1.04
CA GLN A 132 -15.69 -6.03 0.64
C GLN A 132 -16.54 -4.75 0.68
N ASP A 133 -16.46 -3.99 1.76
CA ASP A 133 -17.16 -2.71 1.90
C ASP A 133 -16.82 -1.72 0.78
N ILE A 134 -15.53 -1.60 0.44
CA ILE A 134 -15.05 -0.71 -0.63
C ILE A 134 -15.55 -1.15 -2.01
N CYS A 135 -15.58 -2.47 -2.27
CA CYS A 135 -16.01 -3.01 -3.56
C CYS A 135 -17.54 -3.13 -3.70
N TYR A 136 -18.30 -2.92 -2.62
CA TYR A 136 -19.75 -3.12 -2.60
C TYR A 136 -20.54 -1.98 -3.25
N GLY A 137 -19.96 -0.78 -3.36
CA GLY A 137 -20.65 0.39 -3.91
C GLY A 137 -19.70 1.48 -4.39
N SER A 138 -20.22 2.69 -4.55
CA SER A 138 -19.40 3.87 -4.83
C SER A 138 -18.60 4.27 -3.58
N VAL A 139 -17.32 4.52 -3.75
CA VAL A 139 -16.40 4.92 -2.69
C VAL A 139 -15.81 6.29 -3.01
N SER A 140 -15.57 7.07 -1.96
CA SER A 140 -14.71 8.26 -2.01
C SER A 140 -13.50 8.01 -1.14
N PHE A 141 -12.30 8.15 -1.70
CA PHE A 141 -11.05 8.03 -0.94
C PHE A 141 -10.00 9.04 -1.39
N LEU A 142 -9.11 9.39 -0.46
CA LEU A 142 -7.92 10.18 -0.69
C LEU A 142 -6.75 9.24 -0.95
N TYR A 143 -5.96 9.51 -1.99
CA TYR A 143 -4.80 8.70 -2.36
C TYR A 143 -3.60 9.58 -2.74
N LEU A 144 -2.39 9.00 -2.70
CA LEU A 144 -1.15 9.65 -3.12
C LEU A 144 -1.03 9.71 -4.65
N LYS A 145 -0.76 10.89 -5.21
CA LYS A 145 -0.90 11.15 -6.65
C LYS A 145 -0.08 10.21 -7.54
N ARG A 146 1.21 10.00 -7.23
CA ARG A 146 2.13 9.22 -8.07
C ARG A 146 2.19 7.75 -7.66
N SER A 147 2.22 7.50 -6.37
CA SER A 147 2.35 6.16 -5.79
C SER A 147 1.02 5.43 -5.64
N LYS A 148 -0.12 6.11 -5.82
CA LYS A 148 -1.49 5.57 -5.84
C LYS A 148 -1.95 4.87 -4.56
N TYR A 149 -1.22 5.05 -3.46
CA TYR A 149 -1.62 4.51 -2.16
C TYR A 149 -2.78 5.30 -1.56
N ILE A 150 -3.83 4.58 -1.16
CA ILE A 150 -4.95 5.12 -0.42
C ILE A 150 -4.48 5.48 0.99
N VAL A 151 -4.80 6.69 1.42
CA VAL A 151 -4.43 7.24 2.73
C VAL A 151 -5.64 7.57 3.58
N GLU A 152 -6.85 7.63 3.02
CA GLU A 152 -8.08 7.89 3.77
C GLU A 152 -9.30 7.46 2.97
N ILE A 153 -10.24 6.77 3.61
CA ILE A 153 -11.57 6.53 3.07
C ILE A 153 -12.49 7.62 3.62
N LYS A 154 -13.05 8.44 2.72
CA LYS A 154 -13.94 9.56 3.08
C LYS A 154 -15.38 9.12 3.21
N SER A 155 -15.85 8.30 2.28
CA SER A 155 -17.19 7.74 2.33
C SER A 155 -17.25 6.39 1.63
N LEU A 156 -18.10 5.53 2.17
CA LEU A 156 -18.52 4.27 1.58
C LEU A 156 -20.02 4.41 1.36
N SER A 157 -20.49 4.33 0.11
CA SER A 157 -21.92 4.23 -0.11
C SER A 157 -22.38 2.84 0.34
N VAL A 158 -23.27 2.79 1.32
CA VAL A 158 -24.16 1.62 1.46
C VAL A 158 -25.12 1.71 0.28
N PRO A 159 -25.30 0.67 -0.56
CA PRO A 159 -26.32 0.73 -1.59
C PRO A 159 -27.66 1.02 -0.91
N GLU A 160 -28.47 1.85 -1.55
CA GLU A 160 -29.85 2.04 -1.15
C GLU A 160 -30.46 0.67 -0.89
N GLN A 161 -30.84 0.43 0.36
CA GLN A 161 -31.59 -0.75 0.75
C GLN A 161 -32.77 -0.81 -0.22
N ASN A 162 -32.78 -1.82 -1.08
CA ASN A 162 -33.75 -1.91 -2.17
C ASN A 162 -35.14 -1.96 -1.53
N LYS A 163 -35.84 -0.81 -1.43
CA LYS A 163 -37.14 -0.65 -0.75
C LYS A 163 -38.29 -1.34 -1.51
N MET A 164 -37.95 -2.20 -2.47
CA MET A 164 -38.89 -3.05 -3.16
C MET A 164 -39.36 -4.14 -2.19
N SER A 165 -40.64 -4.09 -1.82
CA SER A 165 -41.27 -5.16 -1.05
C SER A 165 -41.07 -6.51 -1.78
N LYS A 166 -40.99 -7.61 -1.03
CA LYS A 166 -40.88 -8.98 -1.58
C LYS A 166 -41.93 -9.27 -2.66
N HIS A 167 -43.07 -8.57 -2.62
CA HIS A 167 -44.15 -8.67 -3.60
C HIS A 167 -43.80 -8.05 -4.98
N ALA A 168 -43.02 -6.97 -5.01
CA ALA A 168 -42.58 -6.32 -6.24
C ALA A 168 -41.46 -7.11 -6.95
N GLN A 169 -40.57 -7.76 -6.18
CA GLN A 169 -39.54 -8.65 -6.73
C GLN A 169 -40.15 -9.88 -7.43
N LYS A 170 -41.22 -10.47 -6.86
CA LYS A 170 -41.95 -11.58 -7.50
C LYS A 170 -42.61 -11.17 -8.81
N LYS A 171 -43.20 -9.97 -8.90
CA LYS A 171 -43.83 -9.47 -10.13
C LYS A 171 -42.83 -9.16 -11.24
N ALA A 172 -41.62 -8.69 -10.90
CA ALA A 172 -40.58 -8.44 -11.88
C ALA A 172 -40.02 -9.75 -12.49
N HIS A 173 -39.93 -10.81 -11.68
CA HIS A 173 -39.45 -12.12 -12.14
C HIS A 173 -40.45 -12.84 -13.06
N ILE A 174 -41.75 -12.56 -12.91
CA ILE A 174 -42.84 -13.11 -13.74
C ILE A 174 -42.95 -12.37 -15.09
N LYS A 175 -42.43 -11.14 -15.20
CA LYS A 175 -42.54 -10.29 -16.40
C LYS A 175 -41.38 -10.42 -17.39
N LYS A 176 -40.48 -11.40 -17.25
CA LYS A 176 -39.52 -11.73 -18.31
C LYS A 176 -40.17 -12.74 -19.26
N PRO A 177 -40.66 -12.35 -20.46
CA PRO A 177 -40.98 -13.31 -21.49
C PRO A 177 -39.68 -13.89 -22.04
N TYR A 178 -39.61 -15.22 -22.12
CA TYR A 178 -38.83 -15.88 -23.16
C TYR A 178 -39.58 -15.74 -24.48
#